data_AF-A0A7Y2AG47-F1
#
_entry.id   AF-A0A7Y2AG47-F1
#
_cell.length_a   1.000
_cell.length_b   1.000
_cell.length_c   1.000
_cell.angle_alpha   90.00
_cell.angle_beta   90.00
_cell.angle_gamma   90.00
#
_symmetry.space_group_name_H-M   'P 1'
#
loop_
_entity.id
_entity.type
_entity.pdbx_description
1 polymer ?
#
loop_
_entity_poly.entity_id
_entity_poly.type
_entity_poly.pdbx_seq_one_letter_code
_entity_poly.pdbx_strand_id
1 'polypeptide(L)'
;MENEPEATSSNPTPATSTTAYIMVLIMGVYLGILFTKSEVAHWHRVHNMFLFREAHMYLIIGTAIAVAMISMLLIKRFSVKSIEGKPITYKPKPYHTGVIIGGMLFGAGWAITGACPGPIYAQIGAGESMALFTLLGAMLGMFSYAALKPKLPH
;
A
#
# COMPACT_ATOMS: atom_id res chain seq x y z
N MET A 1 -29.24 16.02 -15.62
CA MET A 1 -30.17 15.96 -14.47
C MET A 1 -30.46 14.50 -14.23
N GLU A 2 -29.69 13.86 -13.35
CA GLU A 2 -30.10 12.66 -12.64
C GLU A 2 -29.25 12.68 -11.37
N ASN A 3 -29.90 12.88 -10.23
CA ASN A 3 -29.31 13.00 -8.91
C ASN A 3 -28.63 11.68 -8.54
N GLU A 4 -27.29 11.66 -8.41
CA GLU A 4 -26.63 10.65 -7.59
C GLU A 4 -26.75 11.08 -6.12
N PRO A 5 -27.48 10.32 -5.27
CA PRO A 5 -27.57 10.62 -3.87
C PRO A 5 -26.18 10.41 -3.26
N GLU A 6 -25.60 11.53 -2.84
CA GLU A 6 -24.67 11.70 -1.73
C GLU A 6 -24.27 10.36 -1.10
N ALA A 7 -23.15 9.82 -1.57
CA ALA A 7 -22.46 8.76 -0.88
C ALA A 7 -22.09 9.32 0.51
N THR A 8 -22.96 9.09 1.49
CA THR A 8 -22.63 9.15 2.90
C THR A 8 -21.49 8.16 3.09
N SER A 9 -20.28 8.68 2.89
CA SER A 9 -19.10 8.20 3.57
C SER A 9 -19.52 8.19 5.04
N SER A 10 -19.89 7.02 5.53
CA SER A 10 -19.54 6.71 6.91
C SER A 10 -18.02 6.72 6.89
N ASN A 11 -17.45 7.92 6.98
CA ASN A 11 -16.24 8.15 7.73
C ASN A 11 -16.31 7.12 8.87
N PRO A 12 -15.35 6.20 9.03
CA PRO A 12 -14.92 6.02 10.39
C PRO A 12 -14.49 7.44 10.76
N THR A 13 -15.37 8.18 11.44
CA THR A 13 -14.90 9.25 12.32
C THR A 13 -13.78 8.54 13.05
N PRO A 14 -12.50 8.88 12.81
CA PRO A 14 -11.44 8.24 13.56
C PRO A 14 -11.90 8.41 14.99
N ALA A 15 -12.15 7.31 15.70
CA ALA A 15 -12.51 7.40 17.09
C ALA A 15 -11.47 8.35 17.67
N THR A 16 -11.91 9.53 18.07
CA THR A 16 -11.08 10.65 18.52
C THR A 16 -10.56 10.24 19.89
N SER A 17 -9.74 9.20 19.88
CA SER A 17 -9.37 8.38 21.00
C SER A 17 -7.87 8.25 20.87
N THR A 18 -7.18 8.89 21.80
CA THR A 18 -5.72 8.87 21.94
C THR A 18 -5.17 7.44 21.83
N THR A 19 -5.94 6.44 22.28
CA THR A 19 -5.65 5.01 22.16
C THR A 19 -5.45 4.54 20.71
N ALA A 20 -6.25 5.02 19.75
CA ALA A 20 -6.11 4.68 18.34
C ALA A 20 -4.81 5.23 17.76
N TYR A 21 -4.43 6.47 18.09
CA TYR A 21 -3.15 7.05 17.67
C TYR A 21 -1.95 6.29 18.26
N ILE A 22 -2.03 5.89 19.53
CA ILE A 22 -0.99 5.08 20.18
C ILE A 22 -0.86 3.71 19.48
N MET A 23 -1.98 3.05 19.17
CA MET A 23 -1.96 1.77 18.44
C MET A 23 -1.37 1.91 17.03
N VAL A 24 -1.70 2.98 16.30
CA VAL A 24 -1.13 3.27 14.99
C VAL A 24 0.37 3.54 15.09
N LEU A 25 0.82 4.28 16.10
CA LEU A 25 2.24 4.50 16.34
C LEU A 25 2.98 3.19 16.66
N ILE A 26 2.44 2.36 17.55
CA ILE A 26 3.04 1.07 17.89
C ILE A 26 3.14 0.16 16.65
N MET A 27 2.08 0.08 15.84
CA MET A 27 2.11 -0.70 14.61
C MET A 27 3.07 -0.13 13.56
N GLY A 28 3.18 1.19 13.45
CA GLY A 28 4.15 1.85 12.58
C GLY A 28 5.59 1.56 13.00
N VAL A 29 5.89 1.65 14.29
CA VAL A 29 7.22 1.30 14.84
C VAL A 29 7.53 -0.17 14.62
N TYR A 30 6.57 -1.06 14.89
CA TYR A 30 6.73 -2.49 14.65
C TYR A 30 7.02 -2.80 13.18
N LEU A 31 6.25 -2.20 12.26
CA LEU A 31 6.46 -2.35 10.82
C LEU A 31 7.83 -1.80 10.38
N GLY A 32 8.26 -0.66 10.94
CA GLY A 32 9.59 -0.09 10.69
C GLY A 32 10.71 -1.02 11.14
N ILE A 33 10.61 -1.58 12.35
CA ILE A 33 11.60 -2.54 12.87
C ILE A 33 11.66 -3.80 11.99
N LEU A 34 10.50 -4.33 11.56
CA LEU A 34 10.45 -5.47 10.65
C LEU A 34 11.18 -5.16 9.33
N PHE A 35 10.93 -4.00 8.73
CA PHE A 35 11.60 -3.61 7.49
C PHE A 35 13.11 -3.45 7.65
N THR A 36 13.57 -2.81 8.73
CA THR A 36 15.01 -2.68 9.01
C THR A 36 15.67 -4.04 9.27
N LYS A 37 15.00 -4.93 10.03
CA LYS A 37 15.52 -6.27 10.33
C LYS A 37 15.53 -7.21 9.12
N SER A 38 14.62 -6.99 8.18
CA SER A 38 14.51 -7.82 6.97
C SER A 38 15.52 -7.50 5.88
N GLU A 39 16.41 -6.49 6.06
CA GLU A 39 17.33 -5.97 5.04
C GLU A 39 16.65 -5.50 3.73
N VAL A 40 15.31 -5.52 3.67
CA VAL A 40 14.49 -4.99 2.56
C VAL A 40 14.65 -3.47 2.41
N ALA A 41 15.22 -2.81 3.42
CA ALA A 41 15.59 -1.40 3.39
C ALA A 41 16.90 -1.10 2.63
N HIS A 42 17.58 -2.10 2.05
CA HIS A 42 18.73 -1.84 1.18
C HIS A 42 18.36 -1.99 -0.30
N TRP A 43 18.47 -0.90 -1.04
CA TRP A 43 18.23 -0.81 -2.49
C TRP A 43 18.89 -1.94 -3.30
N HIS A 44 20.12 -2.33 -2.92
CA HIS A 44 20.88 -3.38 -3.60
C HIS A 44 20.21 -4.77 -3.55
N ARG A 45 19.48 -5.10 -2.47
CA ARG A 45 18.76 -6.38 -2.34
C ARG A 45 17.52 -6.42 -3.24
N VAL A 46 16.80 -5.30 -3.38
CA VAL A 46 15.61 -5.23 -4.24
C VAL A 46 16.01 -5.28 -5.72
N HIS A 47 17.11 -4.65 -6.12
CA HIS A 47 17.61 -4.76 -7.48
C HIS A 47 18.07 -6.19 -7.84
N ASN A 48 18.73 -6.89 -6.90
CA ASN A 48 19.14 -8.28 -7.08
C ASN A 48 17.97 -9.27 -7.14
N MET A 49 16.81 -8.89 -6.59
CA MET A 49 15.56 -9.63 -6.78
C MET A 49 15.15 -9.60 -8.27
N PHE A 50 15.13 -8.43 -8.93
CA PHE A 50 14.79 -8.34 -10.37
C PHE A 50 15.77 -9.04 -11.30
N LEU A 51 17.03 -9.17 -10.88
CA LEU A 51 18.06 -9.92 -11.60
C LEU A 51 17.98 -11.45 -11.41
N PHE A 52 16.96 -11.97 -10.72
CA PHE A 52 16.76 -13.40 -10.42
C PHE A 52 17.92 -14.09 -9.68
N ARG A 53 18.80 -13.33 -9.02
CA ARG A 53 19.93 -13.91 -8.26
C ARG A 53 19.54 -14.40 -6.85
N GLU A 54 18.47 -13.88 -6.28
CA GLU A 54 18.00 -14.25 -4.93
C GLU A 54 16.52 -14.65 -4.93
N ALA A 55 16.23 -15.94 -5.12
CA ALA A 55 14.86 -16.48 -5.05
C ALA A 55 14.21 -16.33 -3.65
N HIS A 56 15.00 -16.09 -2.60
CA HIS A 56 14.52 -15.96 -1.23
C HIS A 56 13.51 -14.82 -1.05
N MET A 57 13.76 -13.64 -1.63
CA MET A 57 12.86 -12.48 -1.51
C MET A 57 11.53 -12.71 -2.24
N TYR A 58 11.55 -13.38 -3.40
CA TYR A 58 10.32 -13.79 -4.10
C TYR A 58 9.48 -14.76 -3.27
N LEU A 59 10.10 -15.73 -2.60
CA LEU A 59 9.39 -16.67 -1.71
C LEU A 59 8.79 -15.97 -0.49
N ILE A 60 9.48 -14.98 0.09
CA ILE A 60 8.96 -14.18 1.21
C ILE A 60 7.73 -13.38 0.78
N ILE A 61 7.81 -12.66 -0.35
CA ILE A 61 6.66 -11.90 -0.87
C ILE A 61 5.52 -12.84 -1.27
N GLY A 62 5.84 -13.97 -1.90
CA GLY A 62 4.86 -14.99 -2.27
C GLY A 62 4.11 -15.59 -1.07
N THR A 63 4.83 -15.94 0.01
CA THR A 63 4.21 -16.44 1.23
C THR A 63 3.38 -15.36 1.94
N ALA A 64 3.85 -14.10 1.97
CA ALA A 64 3.07 -12.99 2.49
C ALA A 64 1.74 -12.79 1.74
N ILE A 65 1.76 -12.85 0.40
CA ILE A 65 0.54 -12.78 -0.42
C ILE A 65 -0.37 -13.98 -0.16
N ALA A 66 0.19 -15.20 -0.07
CA ALA A 66 -0.59 -16.40 0.24
C ALA A 66 -1.27 -16.30 1.61
N VAL A 67 -0.54 -15.87 2.64
CA VAL A 67 -1.10 -15.65 3.99
C VAL A 67 -2.17 -14.56 3.98
N ALA A 68 -1.97 -13.46 3.25
CA ALA A 68 -2.97 -12.40 3.11
C ALA A 68 -4.25 -12.91 2.43
N MET A 69 -4.12 -13.70 1.34
CA MET A 69 -5.26 -14.31 0.66
C MET A 69 -6.00 -15.30 1.56
N ILE A 70 -5.28 -16.18 2.24
CA ILE A 70 -5.87 -17.15 3.18
C ILE A 70 -6.58 -16.41 4.32
N SER A 71 -5.95 -15.39 4.90
CA SER A 71 -6.55 -14.55 5.94
C SER A 71 -7.84 -13.89 5.47
N MET A 72 -7.86 -13.29 4.28
CA MET A 72 -9.08 -12.71 3.71
C MET A 72 -10.17 -13.75 3.44
N LEU A 73 -9.80 -14.95 2.96
CA LEU A 73 -10.74 -16.05 2.75
C LEU A 73 -11.33 -16.56 4.07
N LEU A 74 -10.52 -16.65 5.13
CA LEU A 74 -10.98 -17.02 6.47
C LEU A 74 -11.93 -15.95 7.02
N ILE A 75 -11.59 -14.67 6.93
CA ILE A 75 -12.45 -13.57 7.36
C ILE A 75 -13.79 -13.60 6.61
N LYS A 76 -13.75 -13.87 5.30
CA LYS A 76 -14.95 -14.04 4.46
C LYS A 76 -15.77 -15.28 4.83
N ARG A 77 -15.12 -16.41 5.16
CA ARG A 77 -15.77 -17.69 5.47
C ARG A 77 -16.38 -17.71 6.88
N PHE A 78 -15.70 -17.09 7.85
CA PHE A 78 -16.15 -17.03 9.23
C PHE A 78 -17.02 -15.80 9.53
N SER A 79 -17.29 -14.94 8.54
CA SER A 79 -18.04 -13.67 8.72
C SER A 79 -17.58 -12.93 9.96
N VAL A 80 -16.26 -12.85 10.16
CA VAL A 80 -15.67 -12.26 11.36
C VAL A 80 -16.10 -10.80 11.38
N LYS A 81 -16.88 -10.45 12.41
CA LYS A 81 -17.32 -9.09 12.66
C LYS A 81 -16.08 -8.24 12.92
N SER A 82 -16.05 -7.04 12.34
CA SER A 82 -15.06 -6.03 12.73
C SER A 82 -15.12 -5.82 14.26
N ILE A 83 -14.08 -5.23 14.85
CA ILE A 83 -14.05 -4.82 16.28
C ILE A 83 -15.32 -4.03 16.71
N GLU A 84 -16.06 -3.47 15.75
CA GLU A 84 -17.32 -2.73 15.92
C GLU A 84 -18.60 -3.48 15.50
N GLY A 85 -18.57 -4.80 15.31
CA GLY A 85 -19.80 -5.61 15.10
C GLY A 85 -20.45 -5.53 13.70
N LYS A 86 -19.91 -4.71 12.78
CA LYS A 86 -20.44 -4.55 11.41
C LYS A 86 -19.91 -5.64 10.46
N PRO A 87 -20.73 -6.13 9.51
CA PRO A 87 -20.26 -7.02 8.46
C PRO A 87 -19.26 -6.30 7.58
N ILE A 88 -18.15 -6.96 7.23
CA ILE A 88 -17.14 -6.42 6.32
C ILE A 88 -17.73 -6.43 4.91
N THR A 89 -18.42 -5.37 4.54
CA THR A 89 -18.97 -5.19 3.20
C THR A 89 -17.85 -4.75 2.26
N TYR A 90 -17.28 -5.70 1.52
CA TYR A 90 -16.33 -5.40 0.45
C TYR A 90 -17.08 -4.71 -0.69
N LYS A 91 -16.94 -3.39 -0.82
CA LYS A 91 -17.34 -2.69 -2.05
C LYS A 91 -16.31 -3.02 -3.13
N PRO A 92 -16.69 -3.68 -4.23
CA PRO A 92 -15.75 -3.91 -5.33
C PRO A 92 -15.29 -2.56 -5.88
N LYS A 93 -13.98 -2.39 -6.01
CA LYS A 93 -13.41 -1.21 -6.65
C LYS A 93 -13.86 -1.22 -8.12
N PRO A 94 -14.49 -0.16 -8.64
CA PRO A 94 -14.97 -0.14 -10.01
C PRO A 94 -13.77 -0.33 -10.95
N TYR A 95 -13.88 -1.32 -11.83
CA TYR A 95 -12.87 -1.61 -12.82
C TYR A 95 -13.01 -0.59 -13.95
N HIS A 96 -12.03 0.30 -14.08
CA HIS A 96 -11.95 1.28 -15.17
C HIS A 96 -10.60 1.14 -15.86
N THR A 97 -10.52 1.52 -17.15
CA THR A 97 -9.28 1.41 -17.96
C THR A 97 -8.08 2.11 -17.31
N GLY A 98 -8.35 3.20 -16.58
CA GLY A 98 -7.33 3.90 -15.79
C GLY A 98 -6.70 3.08 -14.65
N VAL A 99 -7.37 2.07 -14.09
CA VAL A 99 -6.76 1.15 -13.09
C VAL A 99 -5.70 0.29 -13.73
N ILE A 100 -5.94 -0.19 -14.95
CA ILE A 100 -5.01 -1.05 -15.69
C ILE A 100 -3.77 -0.24 -16.08
N ILE A 101 -3.98 0.92 -16.71
CA ILE A 101 -2.90 1.81 -17.16
C ILE A 101 -2.10 2.31 -15.94
N GLY A 102 -2.80 2.77 -14.90
CA GLY A 102 -2.17 3.22 -13.65
C GLY A 102 -1.41 2.10 -12.94
N GLY A 103 -1.95 0.88 -12.92
CA GLY A 103 -1.29 -0.29 -12.34
C GLY A 103 -0.02 -0.69 -13.10
N MET A 104 -0.05 -0.65 -14.43
CA MET A 104 1.14 -0.89 -15.26
C MET A 104 2.21 0.19 -15.05
N LEU A 105 1.82 1.47 -15.05
CA LEU A 105 2.74 2.58 -14.80
C LEU A 105 3.35 2.53 -13.39
N PHE A 106 2.54 2.21 -12.38
CA PHE A 106 3.00 2.04 -11.01
C PHE A 106 3.97 0.85 -10.88
N GLY A 107 3.64 -0.29 -11.49
CA GLY A 107 4.50 -1.47 -11.51
C GLY A 107 5.82 -1.23 -12.24
N ALA A 108 5.79 -0.53 -13.38
CA ALA A 108 7.00 -0.15 -14.12
C ALA A 108 7.87 0.81 -13.32
N GLY A 109 7.27 1.81 -12.68
CA GLY A 109 7.97 2.74 -11.79
C GLY A 109 8.63 2.01 -10.62
N TRP A 110 7.91 1.08 -9.98
CA TRP A 110 8.45 0.26 -8.90
C TRP A 110 9.61 -0.65 -9.36
N ALA A 111 9.54 -1.22 -10.57
CA ALA A 111 10.61 -2.05 -11.12
C ALA A 111 11.89 -1.25 -11.43
N ILE A 112 11.74 0.02 -11.84
CA ILE A 112 12.87 0.92 -12.13
C ILE A 112 13.51 1.44 -10.83
N THR A 113 12.70 1.86 -9.87
CA THR A 113 13.20 2.49 -8.64
C THR A 113 13.61 1.47 -7.58
N GLY A 114 13.07 0.25 -7.64
CA GLY A 114 13.32 -0.80 -6.65
C GLY A 114 12.77 -0.44 -5.26
N ALA A 115 11.79 0.46 -5.18
CA ALA A 115 11.27 0.96 -3.91
C ALA A 115 9.73 0.97 -3.91
N CYS A 116 9.12 0.31 -2.92
CA CYS A 116 7.67 0.33 -2.71
C CYS A 116 7.26 1.40 -1.69
N PRO A 117 5.97 1.83 -1.71
CA PRO A 117 5.49 2.88 -0.81
C PRO A 117 5.73 2.58 0.67
N GLY A 118 5.80 1.31 1.10
CA GLY A 118 6.15 0.97 2.48
C GLY A 118 7.64 1.17 2.78
N PRO A 119 8.55 0.46 2.10
CA PRO A 119 9.98 0.53 2.35
C PRO A 119 10.63 1.88 2.02
N ILE A 120 10.03 2.74 1.19
CA ILE A 120 10.59 4.10 0.95
C ILE A 120 10.74 4.86 2.27
N TYR A 121 9.75 4.80 3.16
CA TYR A 121 9.83 5.49 4.46
C TYR A 121 10.88 4.86 5.40
N ALA A 122 11.01 3.53 5.36
CA ALA A 122 12.03 2.83 6.15
C ALA A 122 13.45 3.11 5.62
N GLN A 123 13.63 3.19 4.30
CA GLN A 123 14.91 3.51 3.64
C GLN A 123 15.39 4.92 3.99
N ILE A 124 14.49 5.90 4.00
CA ILE A 124 14.81 7.26 4.44
C ILE A 124 15.25 7.26 5.91
N GLY A 125 14.57 6.50 6.76
CA GLY A 125 14.94 6.32 8.17
C GLY A 125 16.30 5.61 8.36
N ALA A 126 16.73 4.79 7.39
CA ALA A 126 18.02 4.11 7.39
C ALA A 126 19.18 4.95 6.80
N GLY A 127 18.89 6.17 6.32
CA GLY A 127 19.91 7.09 5.76
C GLY A 127 20.22 6.88 4.28
N GLU A 128 19.36 6.17 3.54
CA GLU A 128 19.53 5.96 2.10
C GLU A 128 19.05 7.20 1.32
N SER A 129 19.95 7.85 0.60
CA SER A 129 19.69 9.14 -0.05
C SER A 129 18.90 9.02 -1.36
N MET A 130 18.94 7.87 -2.06
CA MET A 130 18.16 7.65 -3.30
C MET A 130 16.65 7.55 -3.03
N ALA A 131 16.26 7.05 -1.85
CA ALA A 131 14.87 6.90 -1.43
C ALA A 131 14.17 8.25 -1.31
N LEU A 132 14.91 9.32 -0.97
CA LEU A 132 14.37 10.67 -0.94
C LEU A 132 14.00 11.16 -2.34
N PHE A 133 14.86 10.93 -3.34
CA PHE A 133 14.55 11.28 -4.74
C PHE A 133 13.36 10.47 -5.28
N THR A 134 13.28 9.19 -4.91
CA THR A 134 12.16 8.33 -5.28
C THR A 134 10.85 8.79 -4.64
N LEU A 135 10.89 9.19 -3.36
CA LEU A 135 9.73 9.75 -2.67
C LEU A 135 9.27 11.06 -3.33
N LEU A 136 10.19 11.96 -3.66
CA LEU A 136 9.87 13.21 -4.36
C LEU A 136 9.23 12.94 -5.72
N GLY A 137 9.78 12.00 -6.51
CA GLY A 137 9.19 11.59 -7.78
C GLY A 137 7.79 10.99 -7.61
N ALA A 138 7.58 10.15 -6.59
CA ALA A 138 6.28 9.57 -6.27
C ALA A 138 5.26 10.64 -5.84
N MET A 139 5.67 11.63 -5.04
CA MET A 139 4.83 12.76 -4.63
C MET A 139 4.45 13.64 -5.82
N LEU A 140 5.40 13.97 -6.69
CA LEU A 140 5.14 14.73 -7.92
C LEU A 140 4.18 13.97 -8.83
N GLY A 141 4.40 12.66 -9.04
CA GLY A 141 3.51 11.82 -9.82
C GLY A 141 2.09 11.76 -9.24
N MET A 142 1.96 11.63 -7.92
CA MET A 142 0.67 11.66 -7.23
C MET A 142 -0.02 13.02 -7.40
N PHE A 143 0.72 14.13 -7.26
CA PHE A 143 0.16 15.47 -7.41
C PHE A 143 -0.27 15.76 -8.85
N SER A 144 0.56 15.39 -9.84
CA SER A 144 0.22 15.49 -11.25
C SER A 144 -1.01 14.65 -11.59
N TYR A 145 -1.10 13.42 -11.06
CA TYR A 145 -2.29 12.59 -11.23
C TYR A 145 -3.52 13.21 -10.56
N ALA A 146 -3.40 13.75 -9.35
CA ALA A 146 -4.49 14.41 -8.65
C ALA A 146 -4.99 15.66 -9.40
N ALA A 147 -4.08 16.43 -9.98
CA ALA A 147 -4.41 17.60 -10.81
C ALA A 147 -5.04 17.22 -12.16
N LEU A 148 -4.68 16.06 -12.72
CA LEU A 148 -5.21 15.57 -14.01
C LEU A 148 -6.49 14.73 -13.85
N LYS A 149 -6.75 14.19 -12.66
CA LYS A 149 -7.99 13.48 -12.27
C LYS A 149 -9.28 14.18 -12.71
N PRO A 150 -9.47 15.50 -12.55
CA PRO A 150 -10.68 16.19 -13.01
C PRO A 150 -10.83 16.25 -14.54
N LYS A 151 -9.78 15.94 -15.32
CA LYS A 151 -9.80 15.97 -16.79
C LYS A 151 -9.85 14.58 -17.44
N LEU A 152 -9.81 13.51 -16.65
CA LEU A 152 -9.85 12.15 -17.16
C LEU A 152 -11.32 11.68 -17.28
N PRO A 153 -11.79 11.31 -18.49
CA PRO A 153 -13.11 10.69 -18.63
C PRO A 153 -13.12 9.36 -17.85
N HIS A 154 -14.15 9.19 -17.04
CA HIS A 154 -14.29 8.07 -16.10
C HIS A 154 -14.73 6.81 -16.84
#